data_AF-A0A285HCR3-F1
#
_entry.id   AF-A0A285HCR3-F1
#
_cell.length_a   1.000
_cell.length_b   1.000
_cell.length_c   1.000
_cell.angle_alpha   90.00
_cell.angle_beta   90.00
_cell.angle_gamma   90.00
#
_symmetry.space_group_name_H-M   'P 1'
#
loop_
_entity.id
_entity.type
_entity.pdbx_description
1 polymer ?
#
loop_
_entity_poly.entity_id
_entity_poly.type
_entity_poly.pdbx_seq_one_letter_code
_entity_poly.pdbx_strand_id
1 'polypeptide(L)'
;MSAKVRRGLTTFSFLAPALIGIAVFFLYPLGSAVYFSFTKFDLLSVPEWVGLDNYRRMADDPFLLQSIRNTLWMVVVFVPVRIIGAIGLSMLLTQLKRGAGFFRTLFYLPALVPPVAATIAFVYLLKPGTGPVNHFLSMIGIEGPLWFNSPAWAKPSLVLLGLWAIGDLMVIFLAAVLGVPSSLYEAAELDGANAWQRFRSITLPTIRPVVLFAAVTGVIYTLQYFDQAAVAGSIASGQATVGGGISSNFGFPEGSTFTYPLWLYTVGFRYSALGYANALAIGLFVVALAVTLILLRRAKAFSGEES
;
A
#
# COMPACT_ATOMS: atom_id res chain seq x y z
N MET A 1 -12.35 -34.57 35.82
CA MET A 1 -11.88 -33.33 35.16
C MET A 1 -12.99 -32.28 35.24
N SER A 2 -12.73 -31.07 35.77
CA SER A 2 -13.77 -30.04 35.92
C SER A 2 -14.37 -29.65 34.56
N ALA A 3 -15.68 -29.38 34.51
CA ALA A 3 -16.39 -28.98 33.29
C ALA A 3 -15.73 -27.77 32.58
N LYS A 4 -15.09 -26.88 33.35
CA LYS A 4 -14.33 -25.72 32.85
C LYS A 4 -13.08 -26.14 32.05
N VAL A 5 -12.38 -27.20 32.50
CA VAL A 5 -11.20 -27.75 31.83
C VAL A 5 -11.59 -28.49 30.55
N ARG A 6 -12.70 -29.24 30.56
CA ARG A 6 -13.21 -29.92 29.36
C ARG A 6 -13.65 -28.92 28.29
N ARG A 7 -14.35 -27.85 28.68
CA ARG A 7 -14.73 -26.75 27.78
C ARG A 7 -13.50 -26.03 27.21
N GLY A 8 -12.49 -25.74 28.02
CA GLY A 8 -11.24 -25.13 27.58
C GLY A 8 -10.49 -25.97 26.56
N LEU A 9 -10.36 -27.28 26.81
CA LEU A 9 -9.72 -28.21 25.86
C LEU A 9 -10.50 -28.31 24.55
N THR A 10 -11.83 -28.37 24.59
CA THR A 10 -12.66 -28.38 23.37
C THR A 10 -12.49 -27.07 22.57
N THR A 11 -12.52 -25.90 23.21
CA THR A 11 -12.24 -24.62 22.54
C THR A 11 -10.84 -24.59 21.95
N PHE A 12 -9.84 -25.08 22.68
CA PHE A 12 -8.47 -25.13 22.18
C PHE A 12 -8.33 -26.09 20.98
N SER A 13 -9.00 -27.24 20.99
CA SER A 13 -9.00 -28.16 19.84
C SER A 13 -9.59 -27.52 18.57
N PHE A 14 -10.63 -26.69 18.69
CA PHE A 14 -11.18 -25.95 17.55
C PHE A 14 -10.25 -24.83 17.06
N LEU A 15 -9.49 -24.20 17.95
CA LEU A 15 -8.52 -23.16 17.61
C LEU A 15 -7.17 -23.73 17.14
N ALA A 16 -6.84 -24.98 17.50
CA ALA A 16 -5.52 -25.56 17.30
C ALA A 16 -5.05 -25.51 15.83
N PRO A 17 -5.85 -25.86 14.81
CA PRO A 17 -5.40 -25.77 13.41
C PRO A 17 -4.99 -24.34 13.01
N ALA A 18 -5.76 -23.33 13.44
CA ALA A 18 -5.46 -21.93 13.16
C ALA A 18 -4.21 -21.45 13.93
N LEU A 19 -4.09 -21.81 15.21
CA LEU A 19 -2.93 -21.44 16.03
C LEU A 19 -1.64 -22.11 15.53
N ILE A 20 -1.71 -23.38 15.11
CA ILE A 20 -0.58 -24.08 14.49
C ILE A 20 -0.19 -23.39 13.18
N GLY A 21 -1.17 -23.04 12.34
CA GLY A 21 -0.93 -22.29 11.11
C GLY A 21 -0.22 -20.95 11.37
N ILE A 22 -0.70 -20.17 12.35
CA ILE A 22 -0.08 -18.91 12.76
C ILE A 22 1.35 -19.14 13.28
N ALA A 23 1.55 -20.16 14.12
CA ALA A 23 2.86 -20.46 14.68
C ALA A 23 3.88 -20.83 13.59
N VAL A 24 3.49 -21.72 12.66
CA VAL A 24 4.38 -22.27 11.63
C VAL A 24 4.61 -21.30 10.47
N PHE A 25 3.57 -20.62 10.00
CA PHE A 25 3.66 -19.78 8.79
C PHE A 25 3.86 -18.29 9.07
N PHE A 26 3.74 -17.85 10.33
CA PHE A 26 3.94 -16.44 10.69
C PHE A 26 5.00 -16.26 11.78
N LEU A 27 4.81 -16.88 12.96
CA LEU A 27 5.74 -16.66 14.08
C LEU A 27 7.12 -17.27 13.82
N TYR A 28 7.18 -18.48 13.25
CA TYR A 28 8.46 -19.11 12.92
C TYR A 28 9.26 -18.34 11.86
N PRO A 29 8.71 -17.92 10.71
CA PRO A 29 9.43 -17.09 9.75
C PRO A 29 9.84 -15.74 10.33
N LEU A 30 8.98 -15.11 11.15
CA LEU A 30 9.31 -13.85 11.82
C LEU A 30 10.51 -14.02 12.78
N GLY A 31 10.47 -15.04 13.65
CA GLY A 31 11.58 -15.34 14.54
C GLY A 31 12.86 -15.71 13.78
N SER A 32 12.73 -16.44 12.67
CA SER A 32 13.87 -16.77 11.79
C SER A 32 14.45 -15.53 11.14
N ALA A 33 13.63 -14.60 10.65
CA ALA A 33 14.09 -13.33 10.09
C ALA A 33 14.83 -12.49 11.14
N VAL A 34 14.32 -12.44 12.38
CA VAL A 34 15.02 -11.81 13.50
C VAL A 34 16.35 -12.50 13.78
N TYR A 35 16.42 -13.83 13.79
CA TYR A 35 17.70 -14.54 13.99
C TYR A 35 18.69 -14.25 12.86
N PHE A 36 18.27 -14.42 11.61
CA PHE A 36 19.14 -14.25 10.45
C PHE A 36 19.61 -12.81 10.26
N SER A 37 18.88 -11.81 10.75
CA SER A 37 19.33 -10.41 10.70
C SER A 37 20.60 -10.14 11.50
N PHE A 38 20.95 -10.99 12.48
CA PHE A 38 22.22 -10.92 13.22
C PHE A 38 23.30 -11.86 12.67
N THR A 39 23.04 -12.48 11.51
CA THR A 39 23.98 -13.42 10.88
C THR A 39 24.42 -12.93 9.50
N LYS A 40 25.61 -13.37 9.08
CA LYS A 40 26.00 -13.40 7.68
C LYS A 40 25.46 -14.69 7.08
N PHE A 41 24.41 -14.57 6.29
CA PHE A 41 23.69 -15.70 5.71
C PHE A 41 23.44 -15.48 4.22
N ASP A 42 23.75 -16.48 3.41
CA ASP A 42 23.69 -16.46 1.93
C ASP A 42 22.97 -17.66 1.31
N LEU A 43 22.20 -18.41 2.11
CA LEU A 43 21.59 -19.73 1.81
C LEU A 43 22.55 -20.89 1.58
N LEU A 44 23.80 -20.64 1.17
CA LEU A 44 24.73 -21.67 0.74
C LEU A 44 25.65 -22.12 1.87
N SER A 45 26.03 -21.18 2.73
CA SER A 45 26.91 -21.40 3.87
C SER A 45 26.14 -21.51 5.18
N VAL A 46 26.77 -22.11 6.19
CA VAL A 46 26.26 -22.12 7.56
C VAL A 46 26.21 -20.67 8.07
N PRO A 47 25.08 -20.19 8.62
CA PRO A 47 24.97 -18.82 9.11
C PRO A 47 26.03 -18.49 10.16
N GLU A 48 26.83 -17.45 9.92
CA GLU A 48 27.84 -16.95 10.87
C GLU A 48 27.24 -15.81 11.70
N TRP A 49 27.33 -15.86 13.03
CA TRP A 49 26.86 -14.78 13.88
C TRP A 49 27.78 -13.56 13.78
N VAL A 50 27.22 -12.42 13.33
CA VAL A 50 27.95 -11.14 13.15
C VAL A 50 27.41 -10.02 14.03
N GLY A 51 26.48 -10.36 14.95
CA GLY A 51 25.86 -9.38 15.85
C GLY A 51 25.17 -8.25 15.08
N LEU A 52 25.55 -7.01 15.35
CA LEU A 52 24.89 -5.81 14.80
C LEU A 52 25.47 -5.32 13.46
N ASP A 53 26.38 -6.05 12.83
CA ASP A 53 27.07 -5.57 11.62
C ASP A 53 26.14 -5.29 10.45
N ASN A 54 25.08 -6.10 10.26
CA ASN A 54 24.06 -5.81 9.24
C ASN A 54 23.34 -4.49 9.51
N TYR A 55 23.06 -4.14 10.77
CA TYR A 55 22.42 -2.88 11.13
C TYR A 55 23.36 -1.68 11.01
N ARG A 56 24.66 -1.86 11.28
CA ARG A 56 25.68 -0.83 10.99
C ARG A 56 25.75 -0.55 9.49
N ARG A 57 25.77 -1.61 8.67
CA ARG A 57 25.72 -1.51 7.22
C ARG A 57 24.48 -0.76 6.73
N MET A 58 23.33 -0.91 7.37
CA MET A 58 22.13 -0.12 7.01
C MET A 58 22.36 1.39 7.14
N ALA A 59 23.10 1.84 8.15
CA ALA A 59 23.32 3.26 8.40
C ALA A 59 24.14 3.94 7.28
N ASP A 60 25.05 3.20 6.66
CA ASP A 60 25.97 3.70 5.62
C ASP A 60 25.53 3.32 4.19
N ASP A 61 24.35 2.71 4.02
CA ASP A 61 23.88 2.24 2.70
C ASP A 61 23.24 3.36 1.87
N PRO A 62 23.89 3.83 0.79
CA PRO A 62 23.36 4.92 -0.04
C PRO A 62 22.07 4.52 -0.79
N PHE A 63 21.93 3.25 -1.16
CA PHE A 63 20.74 2.73 -1.84
C PHE A 63 19.55 2.66 -0.89
N LEU A 64 19.81 2.37 0.38
CA LEU A 64 18.78 2.38 1.41
C LEU A 64 18.14 3.76 1.54
N LEU A 65 18.94 4.82 1.64
CA LEU A 65 18.41 6.19 1.78
C LEU A 65 17.55 6.61 0.58
N GLN A 66 17.98 6.28 -0.64
CA GLN A 66 17.17 6.53 -1.84
C GLN A 66 15.85 5.77 -1.80
N SER A 67 15.89 4.48 -1.42
CA SER A 67 14.70 3.63 -1.33
C SER A 67 13.70 4.12 -0.28
N ILE A 68 14.20 4.61 0.87
CA ILE A 68 13.39 5.22 1.93
C ILE A 68 12.71 6.48 1.39
N ARG A 69 13.46 7.38 0.74
CA ARG A 69 12.90 8.63 0.19
C ARG A 69 11.78 8.37 -0.82
N ASN A 70 11.95 7.42 -1.72
CA ASN A 70 10.92 7.07 -2.69
C ASN A 70 9.70 6.45 -2.03
N THR A 71 9.90 5.55 -1.06
CA THR A 71 8.81 4.90 -0.33
C THR A 71 8.02 5.91 0.50
N LEU A 72 8.70 6.82 1.21
CA LEU A 72 8.05 7.88 1.98
C LEU A 72 7.34 8.88 1.07
N TRP A 73 7.91 9.24 -0.09
CA TRP A 73 7.22 10.06 -1.08
C TRP A 73 5.92 9.38 -1.52
N MET A 74 5.97 8.07 -1.76
CA MET A 74 4.77 7.29 -2.05
C MET A 74 3.77 7.32 -0.91
N VAL A 75 4.19 7.08 0.34
CA VAL A 75 3.27 7.13 1.49
C VAL A 75 2.59 8.49 1.60
N VAL A 76 3.35 9.59 1.49
CA VAL A 76 2.85 10.95 1.68
C VAL A 76 1.93 11.40 0.55
N VAL A 77 2.17 10.96 -0.68
CA VAL A 77 1.34 11.38 -1.83
C VAL A 77 0.22 10.38 -2.10
N PHE A 78 0.55 9.09 -2.22
CA PHE A 78 -0.40 8.06 -2.61
C PHE A 78 -1.55 7.89 -1.62
N VAL A 79 -1.24 7.80 -0.33
CA VAL A 79 -2.26 7.50 0.69
C VAL A 79 -3.31 8.60 0.78
N PRO A 80 -2.96 9.90 0.92
CA PRO A 80 -3.97 10.95 0.95
C PRO A 80 -4.74 11.06 -0.36
N VAL A 81 -4.06 10.96 -1.50
CA VAL A 81 -4.71 11.05 -2.82
C VAL A 81 -5.74 9.93 -3.01
N ARG A 82 -5.42 8.70 -2.57
CA ARG A 82 -6.33 7.56 -2.63
C ARG A 82 -7.51 7.72 -1.66
N ILE A 83 -7.29 8.23 -0.45
CA ILE A 83 -8.38 8.49 0.51
C ILE A 83 -9.32 9.57 -0.01
N ILE A 84 -8.77 10.71 -0.46
CA ILE A 84 -9.54 11.84 -0.99
C ILE A 84 -10.33 11.40 -2.22
N GLY A 85 -9.67 10.69 -3.16
CA GLY A 85 -10.31 10.16 -4.35
C GLY A 85 -11.45 9.19 -4.01
N ALA A 86 -11.26 8.30 -3.03
CA ALA A 86 -12.26 7.32 -2.65
C ALA A 86 -13.47 7.97 -1.95
N ILE A 87 -13.24 8.95 -1.06
CA ILE A 87 -14.31 9.75 -0.43
C ILE A 87 -15.08 10.53 -1.50
N GLY A 88 -14.37 11.24 -2.39
CA GLY A 88 -14.97 12.02 -3.47
C GLY A 88 -15.86 11.17 -4.38
N LEU A 89 -15.33 10.03 -4.83
CA LEU A 89 -16.09 9.10 -5.67
C LEU A 89 -17.29 8.49 -4.93
N SER A 90 -17.12 8.15 -3.65
CA SER A 90 -18.22 7.65 -2.81
C SER A 90 -19.35 8.69 -2.70
N MET A 91 -19.02 9.95 -2.44
CA MET A 91 -20.00 11.04 -2.37
C MET A 91 -20.75 11.22 -3.70
N LEU A 92 -20.04 11.20 -4.84
CA LEU A 92 -20.69 11.24 -6.16
C LEU A 92 -21.65 10.07 -6.36
N LEU A 93 -21.27 8.86 -5.95
CA LEU A 93 -22.10 7.66 -6.05
C LEU A 93 -23.30 7.66 -5.11
N THR A 94 -23.24 8.35 -3.97
CA THR A 94 -24.40 8.49 -3.08
C THR A 94 -25.49 9.39 -3.65
N GLN A 95 -25.15 10.32 -4.55
CA GLN A 95 -26.11 11.23 -5.18
C GLN A 95 -26.85 10.60 -6.37
N LEU A 96 -26.35 9.48 -6.90
CA LEU A 96 -26.92 8.80 -8.06
C LEU A 96 -28.25 8.10 -7.70
N LYS A 97 -29.37 8.70 -8.12
CA LYS A 97 -30.73 8.15 -7.91
C LYS A 97 -31.05 6.93 -8.77
N ARG A 98 -30.41 6.78 -9.94
CA ARG A 98 -30.57 5.66 -10.88
C ARG A 98 -29.21 5.25 -11.43
N GLY A 99 -29.04 3.96 -11.69
CA GLY A 99 -27.78 3.42 -12.26
C GLY A 99 -26.60 3.31 -11.27
N ALA A 100 -26.81 3.56 -9.97
CA ALA A 100 -25.73 3.48 -8.98
C ALA A 100 -25.02 2.12 -8.95
N GLY A 101 -25.75 1.02 -9.14
CA GLY A 101 -25.17 -0.34 -9.19
C GLY A 101 -24.20 -0.54 -10.37
N PHE A 102 -24.51 0.05 -11.53
CA PHE A 102 -23.65 0.00 -12.70
C PHE A 102 -22.33 0.74 -12.44
N PHE A 103 -22.40 1.99 -11.96
CA PHE A 103 -21.19 2.76 -11.67
C PHE A 103 -20.36 2.16 -10.52
N ARG A 104 -21.00 1.63 -9.47
CA ARG A 104 -20.30 0.89 -8.40
C ARG A 104 -19.50 -0.27 -8.97
N THR A 105 -20.10 -1.05 -9.87
CA THR A 105 -19.42 -2.17 -10.52
C THR A 105 -18.27 -1.66 -11.39
N LEU A 106 -18.52 -0.66 -12.24
CA LEU A 106 -17.53 -0.09 -13.15
C LEU A 106 -16.28 0.44 -12.42
N PHE A 107 -16.45 1.16 -11.32
CA PHE A 107 -15.34 1.68 -10.53
C PHE A 107 -14.68 0.62 -9.63
N TYR A 108 -15.38 -0.47 -9.30
CA TYR A 108 -14.82 -1.58 -8.54
C TYR A 108 -14.00 -2.55 -9.41
N LEU A 109 -14.39 -2.75 -10.67
CA LEU A 109 -13.75 -3.69 -11.60
C LEU A 109 -12.21 -3.57 -11.68
N PRO A 110 -11.61 -2.36 -11.78
CA PRO A 110 -10.16 -2.21 -11.79
C PRO A 110 -9.44 -2.80 -10.56
N ALA A 111 -10.07 -2.75 -9.38
CA ALA A 111 -9.48 -3.27 -8.15
C ALA A 111 -9.38 -4.81 -8.13
N LEU A 112 -10.08 -5.50 -9.04
CA LEU A 112 -10.02 -6.95 -9.22
C LEU A 112 -8.90 -7.40 -10.18
N VAL A 113 -8.30 -6.47 -10.92
CA VAL A 113 -7.24 -6.79 -11.88
C VAL A 113 -5.95 -7.11 -11.12
N PRO A 114 -5.27 -8.24 -11.42
CA PRO A 114 -4.00 -8.58 -10.77
C PRO A 114 -2.98 -7.43 -10.91
N PRO A 115 -2.28 -7.03 -9.82
CA PRO A 115 -1.40 -5.86 -9.83
C PRO A 115 -0.37 -5.87 -10.96
N VAL A 116 0.28 -7.01 -11.20
CA VAL A 116 1.28 -7.16 -12.26
C VAL A 116 0.67 -6.92 -13.65
N ALA A 117 -0.48 -7.52 -13.95
CA ALA A 117 -1.16 -7.36 -15.23
C ALA A 117 -1.64 -5.91 -15.43
N ALA A 118 -2.21 -5.31 -14.37
CA ALA A 118 -2.62 -3.92 -14.36
C ALA A 118 -1.42 -3.00 -14.66
N THR A 119 -0.28 -3.20 -13.99
CA THR A 119 0.93 -2.40 -14.22
C THR A 119 1.45 -2.53 -15.65
N ILE A 120 1.53 -3.74 -16.20
CA ILE A 120 1.98 -3.95 -17.59
C ILE A 120 1.08 -3.17 -18.56
N ALA A 121 -0.24 -3.34 -18.43
CA ALA A 121 -1.20 -2.64 -19.28
C ALA A 121 -1.03 -1.11 -19.15
N PHE A 122 -0.87 -0.59 -17.93
CA PHE A 122 -0.72 0.83 -17.68
C PHE A 122 0.58 1.41 -18.26
N VAL A 123 1.69 0.67 -18.19
CA VAL A 123 2.96 1.08 -18.82
C VAL A 123 2.80 1.19 -20.34
N TYR A 124 2.10 0.25 -20.99
CA TYR A 124 1.82 0.34 -22.42
C TYR A 124 0.85 1.48 -22.78
N LEU A 125 -0.20 1.69 -21.97
CA LEU A 125 -1.13 2.80 -22.16
C LEU A 125 -0.44 4.17 -22.09
N LEU A 126 0.51 4.30 -21.16
CA LEU A 126 1.31 5.50 -20.90
C LEU A 126 2.63 5.51 -21.68
N LYS A 127 2.83 4.65 -22.68
CA LYS A 127 4.07 4.64 -23.44
C LYS A 127 4.24 5.95 -24.23
N PRO A 128 5.35 6.70 -24.10
CA PRO A 128 5.53 7.94 -24.84
C PRO A 128 5.50 7.71 -26.37
N GLY A 129 4.84 8.61 -27.09
CA GLY A 129 4.76 8.64 -28.56
C GLY A 129 3.92 7.53 -29.22
N THR A 130 3.72 6.39 -28.56
CA THR A 130 2.99 5.23 -29.13
C THR A 130 1.81 4.77 -28.28
N GLY A 131 1.74 5.19 -27.02
CA GLY A 131 0.65 4.86 -26.12
C GLY A 131 -0.61 5.69 -26.42
N PRO A 132 -1.81 5.10 -26.26
CA PRO A 132 -3.07 5.79 -26.54
C PRO A 132 -3.25 7.05 -25.68
N VAL A 133 -2.73 7.10 -24.45
CA VAL A 133 -2.90 8.28 -23.59
C VAL A 133 -2.21 9.51 -24.18
N ASN A 134 -0.96 9.40 -24.63
CA ASN A 134 -0.27 10.52 -25.28
C ASN A 134 -0.91 10.88 -26.61
N HIS A 135 -1.43 9.90 -27.35
CA HIS A 135 -2.17 10.17 -28.57
C HIS A 135 -3.41 11.04 -28.29
N PHE A 136 -4.24 10.68 -27.31
CA PHE A 136 -5.39 11.48 -26.91
C PHE A 136 -5.01 12.87 -26.40
N LEU A 137 -3.97 12.97 -25.56
CA LEU A 137 -3.46 14.28 -25.09
C LEU A 137 -3.03 15.18 -26.26
N SER A 138 -2.35 14.61 -27.26
CA SER A 138 -1.93 15.36 -28.44
C SER A 138 -3.09 15.89 -29.28
N MET A 139 -4.22 15.16 -29.36
CA MET A 139 -5.41 15.61 -30.09
C MET A 139 -6.03 16.88 -29.50
N ILE A 140 -5.89 17.07 -28.18
CA ILE A 140 -6.37 18.25 -27.47
C ILE A 140 -5.25 19.29 -27.25
N GLY A 141 -4.12 19.15 -27.95
CA GLY A 141 -3.01 20.11 -27.92
C GLY A 141 -2.10 20.02 -26.69
N ILE A 142 -2.17 18.94 -25.91
CA ILE A 142 -1.32 18.72 -24.73
C ILE A 142 -0.17 17.78 -25.09
N GLU A 143 1.07 18.24 -24.91
CA GLU A 143 2.24 17.36 -24.97
C GLU A 143 2.29 16.50 -23.68
N GLY A 144 1.97 15.22 -23.82
CA GLY A 144 1.95 14.29 -22.68
C GLY A 144 3.36 14.02 -22.14
N PRO A 145 3.52 13.80 -20.82
CA PRO A 145 4.82 13.55 -20.23
C PRO A 145 5.44 12.24 -20.72
N LEU A 146 6.70 12.00 -20.33
CA LEU A 146 7.37 10.72 -20.58
C LEU A 146 6.95 9.60 -19.60
N TRP A 147 6.06 9.88 -18.65
CA TRP A 147 5.49 8.90 -17.70
C TRP A 147 6.57 8.06 -16.99
N PHE A 148 6.54 6.74 -17.18
CA PHE A 148 7.51 5.80 -16.63
C PHE A 148 8.91 5.91 -17.25
N ASN A 149 9.11 6.75 -18.29
CA ASN A 149 10.41 7.05 -18.87
C ASN A 149 10.99 8.39 -18.36
N SER A 150 10.36 9.06 -17.39
CA SER A 150 10.91 10.25 -16.72
C SER A 150 11.00 10.06 -15.19
N PRO A 151 12.12 10.42 -14.54
CA PRO A 151 12.27 10.33 -13.08
C PRO A 151 11.23 11.15 -12.31
N ALA A 152 10.79 12.27 -12.89
CA ALA A 152 9.77 13.14 -12.30
C ALA A 152 8.37 12.53 -12.39
N TRP A 153 8.07 11.77 -13.45
CA TRP A 153 6.73 11.27 -13.74
C TRP A 153 6.50 9.80 -13.42
N ALA A 154 7.55 9.00 -13.19
CA ALA A 154 7.40 7.58 -12.93
C ALA A 154 6.60 7.30 -11.65
N LYS A 155 6.90 8.00 -10.55
CA LYS A 155 6.12 7.84 -9.30
C LYS A 155 4.69 8.40 -9.42
N PRO A 156 4.45 9.60 -9.99
CA PRO A 156 3.09 10.04 -10.32
C PRO A 156 2.30 9.04 -11.18
N SER A 157 2.95 8.37 -12.13
CA SER A 157 2.31 7.34 -12.96
C SER A 157 1.87 6.13 -12.14
N LEU A 158 2.65 5.74 -11.12
CA LEU A 158 2.23 4.72 -10.14
C LEU A 158 1.04 5.19 -9.28
N VAL A 159 0.97 6.48 -8.92
CA VAL A 159 -0.20 7.05 -8.22
C VAL A 159 -1.45 6.95 -9.09
N LEU A 160 -1.34 7.32 -10.37
CA LEU A 160 -2.45 7.23 -11.32
C LEU A 160 -2.95 5.80 -11.49
N LEU A 161 -2.04 4.82 -11.55
CA LEU A 161 -2.41 3.41 -11.58
C LEU A 161 -3.22 3.01 -10.34
N GLY A 162 -2.77 3.38 -9.14
CA GLY A 162 -3.51 3.02 -7.92
C GLY A 162 -4.80 3.83 -7.72
N LEU A 163 -4.91 5.02 -8.30
CA LEU A 163 -6.18 5.76 -8.41
C LEU A 163 -7.16 5.09 -9.37
N TRP A 164 -6.67 4.48 -10.44
CA TRP A 164 -7.52 3.69 -11.33
C TRP A 164 -8.07 2.45 -10.60
N ALA A 165 -7.28 1.83 -9.72
CA ALA A 165 -7.68 0.70 -8.87
C ALA A 165 -8.31 1.10 -7.51
N ILE A 166 -8.91 2.29 -7.39
CA ILE A 166 -9.42 2.84 -6.12
C ILE A 166 -10.73 2.21 -5.60
N GLY A 167 -11.35 1.34 -6.42
CA GLY A 167 -12.69 0.83 -6.19
C GLY A 167 -12.89 0.11 -4.85
N ASP A 168 -11.88 -0.59 -4.37
CA ASP A 168 -11.91 -1.27 -3.06
C ASP A 168 -12.14 -0.29 -1.90
N LEU A 169 -11.36 0.79 -1.87
CA LEU A 169 -11.46 1.82 -0.84
C LEU A 169 -12.73 2.65 -1.01
N MET A 170 -13.15 2.88 -2.26
CA MET A 170 -14.42 3.54 -2.57
C MET A 170 -15.61 2.75 -2.01
N VAL A 171 -15.66 1.42 -2.13
CA VAL A 171 -16.80 0.64 -1.59
C VAL A 171 -16.88 0.79 -0.07
N ILE A 172 -15.73 0.79 0.61
CA ILE A 172 -15.66 0.97 2.07
C ILE A 172 -16.19 2.36 2.46
N PHE A 173 -15.73 3.42 1.80
CA PHE A 173 -16.22 4.77 2.09
C PHE A 173 -17.68 4.98 1.70
N LEU A 174 -18.14 4.37 0.62
CA LEU A 174 -19.54 4.41 0.22
C LEU A 174 -20.44 3.80 1.29
N ALA A 175 -20.07 2.64 1.84
CA ALA A 175 -20.80 2.03 2.96
C ALA A 175 -20.79 2.95 4.20
N ALA A 176 -19.65 3.57 4.51
CA ALA A 176 -19.52 4.48 5.64
C ALA A 176 -20.39 5.74 5.48
N VAL A 177 -20.41 6.37 4.31
CA VAL A 177 -21.23 7.56 4.02
C VAL A 177 -22.72 7.22 4.03
N LEU A 178 -23.10 6.06 3.49
CA LEU A 178 -24.50 5.59 3.54
C LEU A 178 -24.98 5.28 4.97
N GLY A 179 -24.05 4.99 5.90
CA GLY A 179 -24.35 4.78 7.31
C GLY A 179 -24.58 6.06 8.12
N VAL A 180 -24.36 7.25 7.55
CA VAL A 180 -24.59 8.53 8.23
C VAL A 180 -26.11 8.76 8.36
N PRO A 181 -26.65 9.00 9.58
CA PRO A 181 -28.09 9.21 9.76
C PRO A 181 -28.64 10.38 8.91
N SER A 182 -29.72 10.15 8.17
CA SER A 182 -30.33 11.17 7.30
C SER A 182 -30.83 12.39 8.09
N SER A 183 -31.28 12.17 9.32
CA SER A 183 -31.77 13.22 10.22
C SER A 183 -30.74 14.32 10.49
N LEU A 184 -29.43 13.99 10.49
CA LEU A 184 -28.37 15.00 10.64
C LEU A 184 -28.28 15.91 9.41
N TYR A 185 -28.46 15.35 8.21
CA TYR A 185 -28.46 16.13 6.97
C TYR A 185 -29.73 16.99 6.84
N GLU A 186 -30.88 16.45 7.24
CA GLU A 186 -32.16 17.17 7.23
C GLU A 186 -32.15 18.36 8.21
N ALA A 187 -31.67 18.15 9.45
CA ALA A 187 -31.52 19.22 10.43
C ALA A 187 -30.59 20.34 9.91
N ALA A 188 -29.44 19.97 9.34
CA ALA A 188 -28.51 20.93 8.78
C ALA A 188 -29.07 21.68 7.56
N GLU A 189 -29.95 21.04 6.77
CA GLU A 189 -30.63 21.70 5.66
C GLU A 189 -31.67 22.71 6.14
N LEU A 190 -32.38 22.42 7.23
CA LEU A 190 -33.26 23.38 7.91
C LEU A 190 -32.47 24.59 8.46
N ASP A 191 -31.25 24.37 8.95
CA ASP A 191 -30.33 25.42 9.41
C ASP A 191 -29.61 26.17 8.25
N GLY A 192 -29.93 25.86 6.99
CA GLY A 192 -29.36 26.53 5.82
C GLY A 192 -27.92 26.13 5.48
N ALA A 193 -27.43 25.00 5.99
CA ALA A 193 -26.06 24.56 5.76
C ALA A 193 -25.83 24.11 4.30
N ASN A 194 -24.79 24.66 3.67
CA ASN A 194 -24.38 24.28 2.33
C ASN A 194 -23.70 22.90 2.30
N ALA A 195 -23.47 22.36 1.09
CA ALA A 195 -22.91 21.01 0.92
C ALA A 195 -21.52 20.84 1.55
N TRP A 196 -20.66 21.87 1.51
CA TRP A 196 -19.33 21.83 2.12
C TRP A 196 -19.39 21.83 3.65
N GLN A 197 -20.28 22.65 4.23
CA GLN A 197 -20.53 22.66 5.67
C GLN A 197 -21.06 21.30 6.15
N ARG A 198 -22.02 20.71 5.43
CA ARG A 198 -22.52 19.36 5.72
C ARG A 198 -21.41 18.30 5.64
N PHE A 199 -20.56 18.35 4.61
CA PHE A 199 -19.43 17.44 4.50
C PHE A 199 -18.44 17.57 5.67
N ARG A 200 -17.99 18.79 5.96
CA ARG A 200 -16.96 19.03 6.99
C ARG A 200 -17.47 18.78 8.41
N SER A 201 -18.73 19.11 8.69
CA SER A 201 -19.27 19.09 10.06
C SER A 201 -20.07 17.83 10.39
N ILE A 202 -20.56 17.08 9.39
CA ILE A 202 -21.40 15.90 9.60
C ILE A 202 -20.74 14.66 9.00
N THR A 203 -20.51 14.66 7.68
CA THR A 203 -20.00 13.47 6.99
C THR A 203 -18.61 13.08 7.49
N LEU A 204 -17.64 13.99 7.40
CA LEU A 204 -16.24 13.72 7.69
C LEU A 204 -16.00 13.31 9.16
N PRO A 205 -16.63 13.95 10.18
CA PRO A 205 -16.54 13.50 11.56
C PRO A 205 -17.14 12.11 11.77
N THR A 206 -18.29 11.82 11.14
CA THR A 206 -18.97 10.52 11.29
C THR A 206 -18.16 9.38 10.67
N ILE A 207 -17.58 9.58 9.48
CA ILE A 207 -16.75 8.56 8.81
C ILE A 207 -15.29 8.56 9.28
N ARG A 208 -14.92 9.39 10.24
CA ARG A 208 -13.53 9.53 10.73
C ARG A 208 -12.87 8.20 11.12
N PRO A 209 -13.54 7.26 11.81
CA PRO A 209 -12.94 5.95 12.11
C PRO A 209 -12.54 5.19 10.85
N VAL A 210 -13.33 5.30 9.79
CA VAL A 210 -13.06 4.68 8.49
C VAL A 210 -11.92 5.38 7.76
N VAL A 211 -11.83 6.71 7.84
CA VAL A 211 -10.68 7.49 7.33
C VAL A 211 -9.38 7.07 8.01
N LEU A 212 -9.40 6.91 9.33
CA LEU A 212 -8.23 6.49 10.11
C LEU A 212 -7.82 5.06 9.78
N PHE A 213 -8.79 4.15 9.67
CA PHE A 213 -8.54 2.79 9.20
C PHE A 213 -7.89 2.78 7.80
N ALA A 214 -8.47 3.52 6.85
CA ALA A 214 -7.94 3.65 5.49
C ALA A 214 -6.52 4.26 5.45
N ALA A 215 -6.23 5.23 6.33
CA ALA A 215 -4.90 5.81 6.46
C ALA A 215 -3.89 4.78 6.99
N VAL A 216 -4.23 4.05 8.06
CA VAL A 216 -3.34 3.02 8.64
C VAL A 216 -3.05 1.92 7.62
N THR A 217 -4.09 1.33 7.04
CA THR A 217 -3.93 0.24 6.07
C THR A 217 -3.28 0.71 4.79
N GLY A 218 -3.60 1.93 4.33
CA GLY A 218 -2.96 2.57 3.19
C GLY A 218 -1.46 2.77 3.39
N VAL A 219 -1.04 3.26 4.55
CA VAL A 219 0.40 3.42 4.86
C VAL A 219 1.11 2.07 4.91
N ILE A 220 0.53 1.07 5.59
CA ILE A 220 1.10 -0.29 5.66
C ILE A 220 1.25 -0.89 4.26
N TYR A 221 0.24 -0.72 3.39
CA TYR A 221 0.28 -1.16 2.00
C TYR A 221 1.39 -0.46 1.21
N THR A 222 1.50 0.86 1.31
CA THR A 222 2.48 1.63 0.55
C THR A 222 3.92 1.43 1.03
N LEU A 223 4.13 1.14 2.33
CA LEU A 223 5.45 0.73 2.83
C LEU A 223 5.92 -0.59 2.21
N GLN A 224 4.98 -1.44 1.78
CA GLN A 224 5.23 -2.74 1.14
C GLN A 224 5.09 -2.68 -0.39
N TYR A 225 5.14 -1.50 -0.99
CA TYR A 225 4.90 -1.31 -2.43
C TYR A 225 6.05 -1.86 -3.29
N PHE A 226 5.93 -3.13 -3.68
CA PHE A 226 6.93 -3.88 -4.44
C PHE A 226 6.51 -4.11 -5.89
N ASP A 227 5.41 -4.83 -6.10
CA ASP A 227 5.03 -5.41 -7.41
C ASP A 227 4.99 -4.35 -8.51
N GLN A 228 4.21 -3.30 -8.33
CA GLN A 228 3.98 -2.30 -9.37
C GLN A 228 5.25 -1.50 -9.65
N ALA A 229 6.06 -1.21 -8.62
CA ALA A 229 7.34 -0.52 -8.78
C ALA A 229 8.35 -1.37 -9.56
N ALA A 230 8.47 -2.65 -9.19
CA ALA A 230 9.37 -3.60 -9.86
C ALA A 230 8.94 -3.85 -11.32
N VAL A 231 7.65 -4.11 -11.54
CA VAL A 231 7.10 -4.39 -12.87
C VAL A 231 7.17 -3.15 -13.76
N ALA A 232 6.76 -1.98 -13.27
CA ALA A 232 6.79 -0.76 -14.07
C ALA A 232 8.21 -0.38 -14.49
N GLY A 233 9.17 -0.41 -13.56
CA GLY A 233 10.57 -0.14 -13.86
C GLY A 233 11.15 -1.14 -14.87
N SER A 234 10.84 -2.43 -14.72
CA SER A 234 11.29 -3.47 -15.65
C SER A 234 10.76 -3.23 -17.06
N ILE A 235 9.44 -3.09 -17.23
CA ILE A 235 8.80 -2.97 -18.54
C ILE A 235 9.19 -1.65 -19.23
N ALA A 236 9.18 -0.54 -18.49
CA ALA A 236 9.53 0.77 -19.04
C ALA A 236 11.00 0.88 -19.47
N SER A 237 11.89 0.12 -18.81
CA SER A 237 13.30 0.02 -19.20
C SER A 237 13.55 -0.88 -20.41
N GLY A 238 12.50 -1.49 -20.97
CA GLY A 238 12.58 -2.36 -22.16
C GLY A 238 12.86 -3.84 -21.85
N GLN A 239 12.75 -4.27 -20.60
CA GLN A 239 12.84 -5.70 -20.25
C GLN A 239 11.49 -6.39 -20.28
N ALA A 240 11.46 -7.58 -20.90
CA ALA A 240 10.26 -8.39 -21.08
C ALA A 240 9.93 -9.33 -19.89
N THR A 241 10.82 -9.45 -18.90
CA THR A 241 10.73 -10.46 -17.83
C THR A 241 10.85 -9.83 -16.45
N VAL A 242 9.79 -9.98 -15.64
CA VAL A 242 9.85 -9.70 -14.20
C VAL A 242 10.69 -10.81 -13.57
N GLY A 243 11.91 -10.49 -13.12
CA GLY A 243 12.80 -11.46 -12.46
C GLY A 243 13.60 -12.41 -13.36
N GLY A 244 13.48 -12.32 -14.69
CA GLY A 244 14.23 -13.15 -15.63
C GLY A 244 15.39 -12.39 -16.30
N GLY A 245 16.59 -12.47 -15.74
CA GLY A 245 17.80 -11.84 -16.31
C GLY A 245 17.94 -10.36 -15.94
N ILE A 246 18.83 -10.10 -14.99
CA ILE A 246 18.84 -8.86 -14.21
C ILE A 246 19.67 -7.78 -14.89
N SER A 247 19.03 -6.88 -15.63
CA SER A 247 19.67 -5.66 -16.10
C SER A 247 20.02 -4.71 -14.93
N SER A 248 20.85 -3.72 -15.22
CA SER A 248 21.45 -2.75 -14.29
C SER A 248 20.51 -1.65 -13.77
N ASN A 249 19.22 -1.62 -14.12
CA ASN A 249 18.37 -0.44 -13.91
C ASN A 249 17.21 -0.67 -12.92
N PHE A 250 17.53 -1.05 -11.68
CA PHE A 250 16.51 -1.08 -10.62
C PHE A 250 15.96 0.31 -10.35
N GLY A 251 14.65 0.39 -10.20
CA GLY A 251 13.98 1.66 -9.96
C GLY A 251 14.01 2.60 -11.17
N PHE A 252 14.17 2.08 -12.39
CA PHE A 252 14.11 2.89 -13.61
C PHE A 252 12.89 3.82 -13.60
N PRO A 253 13.05 5.07 -14.08
CA PRO A 253 14.28 5.71 -14.54
C PRO A 253 15.04 6.36 -13.38
N GLU A 254 16.38 6.31 -13.43
CA GLU A 254 17.30 6.95 -12.45
C GLU A 254 16.99 6.62 -10.97
N GLY A 255 16.50 5.40 -10.70
CA GLY A 255 16.15 4.97 -9.35
C GLY A 255 14.90 5.67 -8.78
N SER A 256 14.09 6.35 -9.60
CA SER A 256 12.86 7.03 -9.15
C SER A 256 11.77 6.06 -8.67
N THR A 257 11.71 4.84 -9.20
CA THR A 257 10.78 3.80 -8.74
C THR A 257 11.44 2.81 -7.76
N PHE A 258 12.62 3.14 -7.26
CA PHE A 258 13.36 2.27 -6.33
C PHE A 258 12.75 2.34 -4.93
N THR A 259 11.89 1.39 -4.57
CA THR A 259 11.23 1.34 -3.25
C THR A 259 12.01 0.49 -2.25
N TYR A 260 11.71 0.65 -0.96
CA TYR A 260 12.36 -0.11 0.12
C TYR A 260 12.21 -1.63 -0.06
N PRO A 261 11.01 -2.17 -0.34
CA PRO A 261 10.86 -3.60 -0.60
C PRO A 261 11.64 -4.07 -1.83
N LEU A 262 11.78 -3.22 -2.86
CA LEU A 262 12.58 -3.54 -4.03
C LEU A 262 14.06 -3.65 -3.69
N TRP A 263 14.57 -2.79 -2.80
CA TRP A 263 15.94 -2.91 -2.30
C TRP A 263 16.14 -4.18 -1.46
N LEU A 264 15.23 -4.46 -0.53
CA LEU A 264 15.23 -5.68 0.28
C LEU A 264 15.29 -6.93 -0.61
N TYR A 265 14.42 -7.00 -1.62
CA TYR A 265 14.40 -8.10 -2.58
C TYR A 265 15.73 -8.22 -3.34
N THR A 266 16.28 -7.10 -3.78
CA THR A 266 17.57 -7.06 -4.50
C THR A 266 18.71 -7.60 -3.63
N VAL A 267 18.81 -7.15 -2.39
CA VAL A 267 19.83 -7.62 -1.46
C VAL A 267 19.69 -9.13 -1.20
N GLY A 268 18.46 -9.59 -0.93
CA GLY A 268 18.22 -10.98 -0.54
C GLY A 268 18.41 -11.97 -1.68
N PHE A 269 17.89 -11.65 -2.86
CA PHE A 269 17.79 -12.60 -3.96
C PHE A 269 18.80 -12.35 -5.09
N ARG A 270 19.25 -11.10 -5.32
CA ARG A 270 20.28 -10.81 -6.34
C ARG A 270 21.68 -10.91 -5.76
N TYR A 271 21.90 -10.31 -4.58
CA TYR A 271 23.23 -10.30 -3.95
C TYR A 271 23.42 -11.48 -3.00
N SER A 272 22.43 -12.36 -2.87
CA SER A 272 22.44 -13.50 -1.96
C SER A 272 22.85 -13.10 -0.53
N ALA A 273 22.51 -11.89 -0.11
CA ALA A 273 22.87 -11.35 1.19
C ALA A 273 21.65 -11.40 2.12
N LEU A 274 21.11 -12.60 2.36
CA LEU A 274 19.89 -12.80 3.15
C LEU A 274 20.01 -12.30 4.58
N GLY A 275 21.19 -12.38 5.20
CA GLY A 275 21.41 -11.81 6.53
C GLY A 275 21.10 -10.30 6.55
N TYR A 276 21.65 -9.58 5.58
CA TYR A 276 21.39 -8.15 5.42
C TYR A 276 19.94 -7.86 4.99
N ALA A 277 19.38 -8.66 4.08
CA ALA A 277 17.98 -8.51 3.66
C ALA A 277 16.99 -8.72 4.84
N ASN A 278 17.28 -9.65 5.74
CA ASN A 278 16.49 -9.84 6.96
C ASN A 278 16.62 -8.64 7.91
N ALA A 279 17.81 -8.03 8.04
CA ALA A 279 17.95 -6.77 8.79
C ALA A 279 17.09 -5.64 8.20
N LEU A 280 17.06 -5.52 6.86
CA LEU A 280 16.14 -4.61 6.17
C LEU A 280 14.66 -4.96 6.44
N ALA A 281 14.29 -6.23 6.40
CA ALA A 281 12.91 -6.67 6.70
C ALA A 281 12.48 -6.28 8.13
N ILE A 282 13.36 -6.49 9.12
CA ILE A 282 13.11 -6.08 10.50
C ILE A 282 13.02 -4.56 10.63
N GLY A 283 13.88 -3.81 9.93
CA GLY A 283 13.81 -2.35 9.86
C GLY A 283 12.46 -1.86 9.34
N LEU A 284 11.99 -2.43 8.23
CA LEU A 284 10.67 -2.11 7.66
C LEU A 284 9.54 -2.45 8.62
N PHE A 285 9.60 -3.61 9.27
CA PHE A 285 8.62 -4.05 10.26
C PHE A 285 8.54 -3.06 11.44
N VAL A 286 9.67 -2.65 12.01
CA VAL A 286 9.72 -1.69 13.12
C VAL A 286 9.12 -0.35 12.70
N VAL A 287 9.44 0.15 11.50
CA VAL A 287 8.87 1.39 10.98
C VAL A 287 7.36 1.27 10.77
N ALA A 288 6.89 0.19 10.14
CA ALA A 288 5.47 -0.05 9.93
C ALA A 288 4.71 -0.15 11.26
N LEU A 289 5.27 -0.84 12.24
CA LEU A 289 4.71 -0.95 13.60
C LEU A 289 4.66 0.42 14.28
N ALA A 290 5.75 1.19 14.24
CA ALA A 290 5.82 2.52 14.84
C ALA A 290 4.76 3.47 14.24
N VAL A 291 4.66 3.52 12.92
CA VAL A 291 3.66 4.36 12.23
C VAL A 291 2.24 3.91 12.58
N THR A 292 1.98 2.59 12.59
CA THR A 292 0.69 2.03 12.98
C THR A 292 0.32 2.42 14.41
N LEU A 293 1.24 2.27 15.37
CA LEU A 293 1.01 2.64 16.77
C LEU A 293 0.75 4.14 16.93
N ILE A 294 1.50 5.00 16.22
CA ILE A 294 1.28 6.46 16.25
C ILE A 294 -0.11 6.81 15.73
N LEU A 295 -0.51 6.24 14.59
CA LEU A 295 -1.82 6.50 13.99
C LEU A 295 -2.97 5.98 14.86
N LEU A 296 -2.83 4.78 15.44
CA LEU A 296 -3.84 4.20 16.33
C LEU A 296 -3.95 4.94 17.67
N ARG A 297 -2.83 5.40 18.25
CA ARG A 297 -2.86 6.23 19.46
C ARG A 297 -3.59 7.54 19.22
N ARG A 298 -3.33 8.19 18.07
CA ARG A 298 -4.10 9.37 17.66
C ARG A 298 -5.58 9.02 17.49
N ALA A 299 -5.90 7.89 16.87
CA ALA A 299 -7.29 7.46 16.71
C ALA A 299 -8.04 7.33 18.05
N LYS A 300 -7.44 6.64 19.04
CA LYS A 300 -8.02 6.46 20.39
C LYS A 300 -8.17 7.77 21.15
N ALA A 301 -7.16 8.64 21.10
CA ALA A 301 -7.23 9.97 21.72
C ALA A 301 -8.35 10.86 21.14
N PHE A 302 -8.86 10.51 19.94
CA PHE A 302 -9.91 11.26 19.26
C PHE A 302 -11.29 10.58 19.28
N SER A 303 -11.39 9.27 19.57
CA SER A 303 -12.66 8.56 19.67
C SER A 303 -13.35 8.72 21.03
N GLY A 304 -12.69 9.34 22.01
CA GLY A 304 -13.25 9.55 23.34
C GLY A 304 -13.46 8.24 24.12
N GLU A 305 -12.93 7.13 23.64
CA GLU A 305 -12.88 5.85 24.35
C GLU A 305 -11.73 5.89 25.38
N GLU A 306 -11.78 6.85 26.30
CA GLU A 306 -11.14 6.71 27.60
C GLU A 306 -12.19 6.13 28.54
N SER A 307 -12.18 4.80 28.67
CA SER A 307 -12.80 4.08 29.77
C SER A 307 -11.88 4.09 30.98
#